data_AF-A0A2G1Y437-F1
#
_entry.id   AF-A0A2G1Y437-F1
#
_cell.length_a   1.000
_cell.length_b   1.000
_cell.length_c   1.000
_cell.angle_alpha   90.00
_cell.angle_beta   90.00
_cell.angle_gamma   90.00
#
_symmetry.space_group_name_H-M   'P 1'
#
loop_
_entity.id
_entity.type
_entity.pdbx_description
1 polymer ?
#
loop_
_entity_poly.entity_id
_entity_poly.type
_entity_poly.pdbx_seq_one_letter_code
_entity_poly.pdbx_strand_id
1 'polypeptide(L)'
;MQKLVILAKTFSDLNRVKILSLLKRERELCVFEICDTLELSQPLVSRHLKKMREALLIESKKDGKWMIYKLAQDKTLHYLLSTIKDR
;
A
#
# COMPACT_ATOMS: atom_id res chain seq x y z
N MET A 1 4.78 10.11 -18.23
CA MET A 1 3.31 9.93 -18.37
C MET A 1 2.81 8.62 -17.76
N GLN A 2 3.38 7.45 -18.07
CA GLN A 2 2.90 6.15 -17.54
C GLN A 2 2.85 6.07 -16.00
N LYS A 3 3.89 6.56 -15.30
CA LYS A 3 3.92 6.61 -13.83
C LYS A 3 2.73 7.38 -13.23
N LEU A 4 2.35 8.51 -13.83
CA LEU A 4 1.21 9.30 -13.39
C LEU A 4 -0.10 8.51 -13.53
N VAL A 5 -0.28 7.79 -14.64
CA VAL A 5 -1.46 6.94 -14.87
C VAL A 5 -1.53 5.82 -13.82
N ILE A 6 -0.39 5.19 -13.49
CA ILE A 6 -0.32 4.15 -12.46
C ILE A 6 -0.69 4.71 -11.08
N LEU A 7 -0.13 5.86 -10.72
CA LEU A 7 -0.47 6.54 -9.47
C LEU A 7 -1.95 6.90 -9.45
N ALA A 8 -2.47 7.61 -10.46
CA ALA A 8 -3.87 7.99 -10.54
C ALA A 8 -4.82 6.78 -10.44
N LYS A 9 -4.54 5.70 -11.17
CA LYS A 9 -5.29 4.44 -11.05
C LYS A 9 -5.19 3.80 -9.68
N THR A 10 -4.12 4.02 -8.92
CA THR A 10 -3.96 3.50 -7.55
C THR A 10 -4.74 4.34 -6.56
N PHE A 11 -4.63 5.67 -6.68
CA PHE A 11 -5.33 6.63 -5.83
C PHE A 11 -6.84 6.71 -6.11
N SER A 12 -7.33 6.19 -7.24
CA SER A 12 -8.76 6.16 -7.55
C SER A 12 -9.59 5.15 -6.74
N ASP A 13 -8.96 4.39 -5.84
CA ASP A 13 -9.60 3.36 -5.02
C ASP A 13 -9.28 3.61 -3.55
N LEU A 14 -10.35 3.81 -2.77
CA LEU A 14 -10.25 4.20 -1.38
C LEU A 14 -9.47 3.18 -0.53
N ASN A 15 -9.66 1.88 -0.77
CA ASN A 15 -8.98 0.84 0.01
C ASN A 15 -7.49 0.81 -0.29
N ARG A 16 -7.08 1.04 -1.55
CA ARG A 16 -5.66 1.17 -1.90
C ARG A 16 -5.03 2.38 -1.23
N VAL A 17 -5.72 3.52 -1.21
CA VAL A 17 -5.25 4.71 -0.51
C VAL A 17 -5.09 4.45 0.99
N LYS A 18 -6.09 3.84 1.64
CA LYS A 18 -6.02 3.46 3.06
C LYS A 18 -4.83 2.55 3.36
N ILE A 19 -4.59 1.52 2.55
CA ILE A 19 -3.45 0.61 2.71
C ILE A 19 -2.12 1.37 2.59
N LEU A 20 -1.97 2.25 1.60
CA LEU A 20 -0.75 3.04 1.43
C LEU A 20 -0.52 4.03 2.57
N SER A 21 -1.58 4.70 3.05
CA SER A 21 -1.51 5.57 4.24
C SER A 21 -1.09 4.79 5.48
N LEU A 22 -1.64 3.58 5.68
CA LEU A 22 -1.28 2.73 6.80
C LEU A 22 0.20 2.30 6.73
N LEU A 23 0.68 1.86 5.56
CA LEU A 23 2.08 1.49 5.35
C LEU A 23 3.04 2.69 5.52
N LYS A 24 2.57 3.92 5.24
CA LYS A 24 3.33 5.14 5.52
C LYS A 24 3.55 5.34 7.02
N ARG A 25 2.53 5.06 7.83
CA ARG A 25 2.54 5.28 9.27
C ARG A 25 3.37 4.21 10.00
N GLU A 26 3.11 2.93 9.72
CA GLU A 26 3.67 1.79 10.48
C GLU A 26 4.98 1.23 9.91
N ARG A 27 5.41 1.71 8.74
CA ARG A 27 6.62 1.31 7.98
C ARG A 27 6.62 -0.11 7.42
N GLU A 28 6.35 -1.14 8.22
CA GLU A 28 6.41 -2.54 7.82
C GLU A 28 5.24 -3.32 8.43
N LEU A 29 4.40 -3.96 7.60
CA LEU A 29 3.22 -4.72 8.04
C LEU A 29 3.03 -6.00 7.23
N CYS A 30 2.55 -7.06 7.87
CA CYS A 30 2.05 -8.24 7.18
C CYS A 30 0.59 -8.06 6.73
N VAL A 31 0.11 -8.99 5.88
CA VAL A 31 -1.27 -8.94 5.38
C VAL A 31 -2.32 -8.98 6.49
N PHE A 32 -2.06 -9.72 7.58
CA PHE A 32 -3.03 -9.86 8.68
C PHE A 32 -3.22 -8.56 9.43
N GLU A 33 -2.12 -7.86 9.77
CA GLU A 33 -2.18 -6.55 10.44
C GLU A 33 -2.91 -5.51 9.58
N ILE A 34 -2.72 -5.53 8.26
CA ILE A 34 -3.44 -4.64 7.34
C ILE A 34 -4.94 -4.97 7.31
N CYS A 35 -5.30 -6.26 7.28
CA CYS A 35 -6.71 -6.69 7.29
C CYS A 35 -7.40 -6.28 8.58
N ASP A 36 -6.75 -6.52 9.72
CA ASP A 36 -7.25 -6.21 11.05
C ASP A 36 -7.43 -4.70 11.23
N THR A 37 -6.40 -3.91 10.92
CA THR A 37 -6.44 -2.45 11.10
C THR A 37 -7.47 -1.76 10.21
N LEU A 38 -7.70 -2.27 8.99
CA LEU A 38 -8.61 -1.64 8.02
C LEU A 38 -9.99 -2.30 7.97
N GLU A 39 -10.23 -3.35 8.77
CA GLU A 39 -11.44 -4.17 8.75
C GLU A 39 -11.77 -4.69 7.33
N LEU A 40 -10.74 -5.08 6.58
CA LEU A 40 -10.86 -5.58 5.21
C LEU A 40 -10.60 -7.08 5.14
N SER A 41 -11.26 -7.76 4.20
CA SER A 41 -11.02 -9.19 3.98
C SER A 41 -9.64 -9.47 3.38
N GLN A 42 -9.03 -10.58 3.80
CA GLN A 42 -7.71 -11.00 3.32
C GLN A 42 -7.62 -11.17 1.79
N PRO A 43 -8.61 -11.75 1.08
CA PRO A 43 -8.56 -11.85 -0.38
C PRO A 43 -8.53 -10.47 -1.06
N LEU A 44 -9.25 -9.49 -0.50
CA LEU A 44 -9.28 -8.13 -1.01
C LEU A 44 -7.92 -7.44 -0.83
N VAL A 45 -7.38 -7.46 0.39
CA VAL A 45 -6.08 -6.85 0.72
C VAL A 45 -4.97 -7.49 -0.11
N SER A 46 -4.93 -8.82 -0.19
CA SER A 46 -3.91 -9.55 -0.97
C SER A 46 -3.91 -9.16 -2.45
N ARG A 47 -5.11 -9.00 -3.04
CA ARG A 47 -5.25 -8.54 -4.42
C ARG A 47 -4.74 -7.11 -4.61
N HIS A 48 -5.02 -6.21 -3.67
CA HIS A 48 -4.50 -4.84 -3.72
C HIS A 48 -2.98 -4.79 -3.55
N LEU A 49 -2.42 -5.50 -2.57
CA LEU A 49 -0.98 -5.60 -2.36
C LEU A 49 -0.26 -6.16 -3.59
N LYS A 50 -0.80 -7.22 -4.21
CA LYS A 50 -0.25 -7.77 -5.46
C LYS A 50 -0.18 -6.70 -6.57
N LYS A 51 -1.29 -5.98 -6.83
CA LYS A 51 -1.34 -4.92 -7.84
C LYS A 51 -0.36 -3.77 -7.54
N MET A 52 -0.27 -3.33 -6.29
CA MET A 52 0.63 -2.24 -5.90
C MET A 52 2.10 -2.64 -5.97
N ARG A 53 2.41 -3.91 -5.70
CA ARG A 53 3.76 -4.47 -5.85
C ARG A 53 4.15 -4.56 -7.32
N GLU A 54 3.26 -5.05 -8.19
CA GLU A 54 3.46 -5.06 -9.64
C GLU A 54 3.66 -3.64 -10.21
N ALA A 55 3.01 -2.65 -9.59
CA ALA A 55 3.16 -1.23 -9.90
C ALA A 55 4.42 -0.58 -9.26
N LEU A 56 5.25 -1.33 -8.54
CA LEU A 56 6.46 -0.85 -7.83
C LEU A 56 6.18 0.26 -6.80
N LEU A 57 4.97 0.32 -6.24
CA LEU A 57 4.59 1.29 -5.21
C LEU A 57 4.87 0.78 -3.79
N ILE A 58 4.92 -0.54 -3.63
CA ILE A 58 5.27 -1.20 -2.38
C ILE A 58 6.33 -2.28 -2.63
N GLU A 59 7.12 -2.54 -1.61
CA GLU A 59 8.07 -3.64 -1.54
C GLU A 59 7.52 -4.72 -0.62
N SER A 60 8.00 -5.95 -0.81
CA SER A 60 7.65 -7.08 0.05
C SER A 60 8.87 -7.93 0.35
N LYS A 61 9.05 -8.31 1.60
CA LYS A 61 10.12 -9.19 2.07
C LYS A 61 9.51 -10.37 2.83
N LYS A 62 10.06 -11.57 2.61
CA LYS A 62 9.70 -12.73 3.42
C LYS A 62 10.43 -12.66 4.76
N ASP A 63 9.67 -12.78 5.85
CA ASP A 63 10.19 -12.90 7.21
C ASP A 63 9.55 -14.12 7.89
N GLY A 64 10.34 -15.17 8.03
CA GLY A 64 9.86 -16.49 8.45
C GLY A 64 8.73 -17.01 7.56
N LYS A 65 7.54 -17.15 8.15
CA LYS A 65 6.32 -17.63 7.45
C LYS A 65 5.51 -16.49 6.83
N TRP A 66 5.85 -15.23 7.14
CA TRP A 66 5.06 -14.07 6.78
C TRP A 66 5.67 -13.31 5.61
N MET A 67 4.81 -12.66 4.83
CA MET A 67 5.22 -11.66 3.86
C MET A 67 4.98 -10.29 4.49
N ILE A 68 6.05 -9.52 4.64
CA ILE A 68 6.04 -8.17 5.19
C ILE A 68 6.06 -7.19 4.03
N TYR A 69 5.22 -6.17 4.09
CA TYR A 69 5.04 -5.14 3.08
C TYR A 69 5.45 -3.79 3.61
N LYS A 70 6.04 -2.96 2.75
CA LYS A 70 6.42 -1.58 3.06
C LYS A 70 6.26 -0.69 1.84
N LEU A 71 6.16 0.63 2.05
CA LEU A 71 6.19 1.56 0.93
C LEU A 71 7.53 1.52 0.20
N ALA A 72 7.48 1.59 -1.13
CA ALA A 72 8.68 1.80 -1.93
C ALA A 72 9.29 3.18 -1.66
N GLN A 73 10.59 3.31 -1.89
CA GLN A 73 11.31 4.58 -1.78
C GLN A 73 11.04 5.49 -2.99
N ASP A 74 9.79 5.95 -3.14
CA ASP A 74 9.35 6.80 -4.25
C ASP A 74 8.93 8.20 -3.76
N LYS A 75 9.77 9.22 -4.05
CA LYS A 75 9.54 10.61 -3.59
C LYS A 75 8.18 11.17 -4.00
N THR A 76 7.70 10.85 -5.21
CA THR A 76 6.40 11.34 -5.70
C THR A 76 5.26 10.72 -4.92
N LEU A 77 5.33 9.40 -4.67
CA LEU A 77 4.34 8.68 -3.86
C LEU A 77 4.31 9.24 -2.43
N HIS A 78 5.48 9.40 -1.80
CA HIS A 78 5.60 9.95 -0.45
C HIS A 78 5.03 11.37 -0.33
N TYR A 79 5.31 12.22 -1.32
CA TYR A 79 4.73 13.57 -1.41
C TYR A 79 3.20 13.51 -1.53
N LEU A 80 2.66 12.73 -2.46
CA LEU A 80 1.20 12.57 -2.62
C LEU A 80 0.54 12.04 -1.35
N LEU A 81 1.13 11.05 -0.68
CA LEU A 81 0.59 10.54 0.59
C LEU A 81 0.72 11.56 1.73
N SER A 82 1.55 12.60 1.60
CA SER A 82 1.62 13.69 2.62
C SER A 82 0.54 14.74 2.46
N THR A 83 -0.12 14.82 1.30
CA THR A 83 -1.24 15.74 1.08
C THR A 83 -2.58 15.14 1.54
N ILE A 84 -2.63 13.82 1.72
CA ILE A 84 -3.80 13.13 2.24
C ILE A 84 -3.85 13.36 3.75
N LYS A 85 -4.92 14.02 4.21
CA LYS A 85 -5.23 14.11 5.64
C LYS A 85 -5.84 12.78 6.05
N ASP A 86 -5.18 12.08 6.96
CA ASP A 86 -5.81 10.99 7.70
C ASP A 86 -6.96 11.61 8.50
N ARG A 87 -8.18 11.47 7.98
CA ARG A 87 -9.43 11.78 8.68
C ARG A 87 -10.06 10.48 9.14
#